data_AF-A0A5B8T035-F1
#
_entry.id   AF-A0A5B8T035-F1
#
_cell.length_a   1.000
_cell.length_b   1.000
_cell.length_c   1.000
_cell.angle_alpha   90.00
_cell.angle_beta   90.00
_cell.angle_gamma   90.00
#
_symmetry.space_group_name_H-M   'P 1'
#
loop_
_entity.id
_entity.type
_entity.pdbx_description
1 polymer ?
#
loop_
_entity_poly.entity_id
_entity_poly.type
_entity_poly.pdbx_seq_one_letter_code
_entity_poly.pdbx_strand_id
1 'polypeptide(L)' 'MATTIYYKLEQLPYGSVRRYASTNKDIVQKGGYPVFFEIYGKERSDSYILADTKNDLIQKYGQNIKLVDLSVGDKSR' A
#
# COMPACT_ATOMS: atom_id res chain seq x y z
N MET A 1 6.32 -20.08 -3.26
CA MET A 1 5.52 -19.53 -2.13
C MET A 1 5.14 -18.10 -2.49
N ALA A 2 3.91 -17.67 -2.20
CA ALA A 2 3.49 -16.30 -2.49
C ALA A 2 3.99 -15.35 -1.40
N THR A 3 4.64 -14.24 -1.79
CA THR A 3 5.07 -13.20 -0.86
C THR A 3 3.85 -12.39 -0.44
N THR A 4 3.48 -12.48 0.84
CA THR A 4 2.39 -11.67 1.39
C THR A 4 2.92 -10.29 1.73
N ILE A 5 2.31 -9.26 1.13
CA ILE A 5 2.61 -7.87 1.39
C ILE A 5 1.34 -7.22 1.95
N TYR A 6 1.45 -6.71 3.16
CA TYR A 6 0.42 -5.91 3.78
C TYR A 6 0.55 -4.48 3.27
N TYR A 7 -0.57 -3.81 3.02
CA TYR A 7 -0.57 -2.41 2.66
C TYR A 7 -1.65 -1.61 3.40
N LYS A 8 -1.46 -0.30 3.49
CA LYS A 8 -2.41 0.66 4.04
C LYS A 8 -2.41 1.90 3.16
N LEU A 9 -3.59 2.34 2.73
CA LEU A 9 -3.80 3.64 2.09
C LEU A 9 -4.40 4.60 3.12
N GLU A 10 -3.75 5.73 3.33
CA GLU A 10 -4.22 6.79 4.22
C GLU A 10 -4.47 8.06 3.40
N GLN A 11 -5.70 8.57 3.46
CA GLN A 11 -6.01 9.86 2.85
C GLN A 11 -5.47 10.99 3.72
N LEU A 12 -4.67 11.86 3.12
CA LEU A 12 -4.09 13.02 3.77
C LEU A 12 -5.04 14.23 3.66
N PRO A 13 -4.94 15.21 4.58
CA PRO A 13 -5.51 16.54 4.36
C PRO A 13 -5.07 17.04 2.97
N TYR A 14 -5.97 17.67 2.22
CA TYR A 14 -5.77 18.13 0.83
C TYR A 14 -5.88 17.07 -0.29
N GLY A 15 -6.29 15.85 0.04
CA GLY A 15 -6.75 14.85 -0.94
C GLY A 15 -5.67 13.94 -1.51
N SER A 16 -4.40 14.14 -1.14
CA SER A 16 -3.34 13.17 -1.43
C SER A 16 -3.57 11.85 -0.72
N VAL A 17 -3.02 10.77 -1.25
CA VAL A 17 -3.08 9.43 -0.64
C VAL A 17 -1.66 8.98 -0.32
N ARG A 18 -1.45 8.49 0.89
CA ARG A 18 -0.20 7.91 1.34
C ARG A 18 -0.34 6.40 1.39
N ARG A 19 0.60 5.70 0.76
CA ARG A 19 0.69 4.24 0.78
C ARG A 19 1.82 3.78 1.69
N TYR A 20 1.53 2.79 2.53
CA TYR A 20 2.51 1.98 3.24
C TYR A 20 2.38 0.55 2.73
N ALA A 21 3.48 -0.13 2.40
CA ALA A 21 3.47 -1.56 2.11
C ALA A 21 4.68 -2.30 2.70
N SER A 22 4.49 -3.44 3.34
CA SER A 22 5.58 -4.25 3.92
C SER A 22 5.18 -5.72 4.07
N THR A 23 6.16 -6.62 4.17
CA THR A 23 5.93 -8.02 4.56
C THR A 23 5.53 -8.17 6.04
N ASN A 24 5.74 -7.13 6.85
CA ASN A 24 5.37 -7.09 8.26
C ASN A 24 4.11 -6.24 8.49
N LYS A 25 3.07 -6.88 9.02
CA LYS A 25 1.78 -6.25 9.35
C LYS A 25 1.92 -5.12 10.36
N ASP A 26 2.69 -5.30 11.43
CA ASP A 26 2.83 -4.31 12.51
C ASP A 26 3.48 -3.03 12.01
N ILE A 27 4.45 -3.15 11.10
CA ILE A 27 5.13 -2.00 10.49
C ILE A 27 4.12 -1.16 9.70
N VAL A 28 3.24 -1.79 8.92
CA VAL A 28 2.23 -1.09 8.11
C VAL A 28 1.17 -0.44 8.99
N GLN A 29 0.75 -1.10 10.07
CA GLN A 29 -0.24 -0.52 11.00
C GLN A 29 0.32 0.67 11.77
N LYS A 30 1.53 0.53 12.33
CA LYS A 30 2.15 1.54 13.21
C LYS A 30 2.91 2.64 12.47
N GLY A 31 3.15 2.50 11.16
CA GLY A 31 3.96 3.45 10.37
C GLY A 31 5.46 3.35 10.65
N GLY A 32 5.99 2.14 10.76
CA GLY A 32 7.41 1.87 11.07
C GLY A 32 8.32 1.68 9.85
N TYR A 33 9.56 1.24 10.09
CA TYR A 33 10.55 0.87 9.07
C TYR A 33 10.95 -0.62 9.22
N PRO A 34 11.29 -1.35 8.14
CA PRO A 34 11.25 -0.97 6.72
C PRO A 34 9.85 -1.08 6.10
N VAL A 35 9.45 0.00 5.42
CA VAL A 35 8.18 0.11 4.69
C VAL A 35 8.43 0.68 3.29
N PHE A 36 7.71 0.15 2.31
CA PHE A 36 7.62 0.72 0.98
C PHE A 36 6.59 1.86 1.00
N PHE A 37 7.11 3.08 1.06
CA PHE A 37 6.34 4.30 1.30
C PHE A 37 6.25 5.13 0.04
N GLU A 38 5.06 5.64 -0.27
CA GLU A 38 4.87 6.58 -1.37
C GLU A 38 3.66 7.49 -1.15
N ILE A 39 3.72 8.70 -1.70
CA ILE A 39 2.64 9.68 -1.63
C ILE A 39 2.17 9.97 -3.06
N TYR A 40 0.90 9.73 -3.29
CA TYR A 40 0.23 9.99 -4.55
C TYR A 40 -0.58 11.29 -4.47
N GLY A 41 -0.56 12.06 -5.56
CA GLY A 41 -1.36 13.28 -5.69
C GLY A 41 -2.87 13.00 -5.72
N LYS A 42 -3.66 14.05 -5.48
CA LYS A 42 -5.14 14.02 -5.37
C LYS A 42 -5.91 13.43 -6.56
N GLU A 43 -5.27 13.30 -7.73
CA GLU A 43 -5.89 12.83 -8.97
C GLU A 43 -5.73 11.32 -9.17
N ARG A 44 -5.01 10.63 -8.27
CA ARG A 44 -4.74 9.20 -8.40
C ARG A 44 -5.80 8.39 -7.66
N SER A 45 -6.48 7.51 -8.39
CA SER A 45 -7.42 6.55 -7.80
C SER A 45 -6.68 5.44 -7.05
N ASP A 46 -7.34 4.85 -6.05
CA ASP A 46 -6.80 3.69 -5.32
C ASP A 46 -6.43 2.54 -6.26
N SER A 47 -7.21 2.32 -7.32
CA SER A 47 -6.91 1.30 -8.34
C SER A 47 -5.58 1.54 -9.06
N TYR A 48 -5.26 2.81 -9.37
CA TYR A 48 -3.98 3.18 -9.96
C TYR A 48 -2.85 2.93 -8.97
N ILE A 49 -3.03 3.38 -7.72
CA ILE A 49 -2.05 3.21 -6.64
C ILE A 49 -1.74 1.72 -6.43
N LEU A 50 -2.76 0.86 -6.41
CA LEU A 50 -2.60 -0.58 -6.22
C LEU A 50 -1.90 -1.27 -7.41
N ALA A 51 -2.19 -0.84 -8.65
CA ALA A 51 -1.53 -1.37 -9.84
C ALA A 51 -0.04 -1.02 -9.85
N ASP A 52 0.28 0.23 -9.55
CA ASP A 52 1.64 0.75 -9.41
C ASP A 52 2.42 0.00 -8.31
N THR A 53 1.81 -0.11 -7.12
CA THR A 53 2.34 -0.91 -6.01
C THR A 53 2.65 -2.35 -6.39
N LYS A 54 1.73 -2.99 -7.12
CA LYS A 54 1.94 -4.38 -7.54
C LYS A 54 3.11 -4.48 -8.51
N ASN A 55 3.25 -3.55 -9.46
CA ASN A 55 4.36 -3.55 -10.42
C ASN A 55 5.71 -3.40 -9.72
N ASP A 56 5.84 -2.47 -8.79
CA ASP A 56 7.09 -2.25 -8.03
C ASP A 56 7.45 -3.46 -7.18
N LEU A 57 6.46 -4.02 -6.47
CA LEU A 57 6.68 -5.20 -5.66
C LEU A 57 7.05 -6.39 -6.52
N ILE A 58 6.47 -6.56 -7.72
CA ILE A 58 6.85 -7.63 -8.66
C ILE A 58 8.30 -7.50 -9.10
N GLN A 59 8.77 -6.27 -9.37
CA GLN A 59 10.18 -6.05 -9.70
C GLN A 59 11.11 -6.41 -8.55
N LYS A 60 10.68 -6.19 -7.29
CA LYS A 60 11.50 -6.43 -6.09
C LYS A 60 11.46 -7.86 -5.54
N TYR A 61 10.28 -8.50 -5.57
CA TYR A 61 10.01 -9.78 -4.91
C TYR A 61 9.55 -10.89 -5.88
N GLY A 62 9.43 -10.59 -7.18
CA GLY A 62 8.96 -11.54 -8.20
C GLY A 62 7.44 -11.58 -8.37
N GLN A 63 6.96 -12.38 -9.32
CA GLN A 63 5.58 -12.32 -9.81
C GLN A 63 4.50 -12.85 -8.84
N ASN A 64 4.88 -13.54 -7.76
CA ASN A 64 3.95 -14.21 -6.87
C ASN A 64 3.70 -13.41 -5.59
N ILE A 65 2.97 -12.30 -5.70
CA ILE A 65 2.67 -11.40 -4.57
C ILE A 65 1.18 -11.39 -4.25
N LYS A 66 0.88 -11.50 -2.96
CA LYS A 66 -0.46 -11.34 -2.40
C LYS A 66 -0.53 -10.03 -1.63
N LEU A 67 -1.34 -9.08 -2.09
CA LEU A 67 -1.61 -7.85 -1.37
C LEU A 67 -2.73 -8.06 -0.35
N VAL A 68 -2.50 -7.60 0.89
CA VAL A 68 -3.48 -7.65 1.98
C VAL A 68 -3.73 -6.23 2.49
N ASP A 69 -4.97 -5.78 2.35
CA ASP A 69 -5.43 -4.46 2.78
C ASP A 69 -5.53 -4.40 4.31
N LEU A 70 -4.87 -3.41 4.91
CA LEU A 70 -4.94 -3.07 6.33
C LEU A 70 -5.44 -1.64 6.55
N SER A 71 -5.98 -1.00 5.51
CA SER A 71 -6.60 0.31 5.64
C SER A 71 -7.76 0.19 6.62
N VAL A 72 -7.67 0.92 7.73
CA VAL A 72 -8.73 0.93 8.74
C VAL A 72 -9.93 1.64 8.09
N GLY A 73 -11.02 0.90 7.97
CA GLY A 73 -12.11 1.21 7.06
C GLY A 73 -12.73 2.59 7.28
N ASP A 74 -12.86 3.29 6.16
CA ASP A 74 -14.18 3.75 5.74
C ASP A 74 -14.38 3.32 4.28
N LYS A 75 -14.75 2.04 4.07
CA LYS A 75 -15.27 1.56 2.77
C LYS A 75 -16.76 1.89 2.66
N SER A 76 -17.14 3.12 3.02
CA SER A 76 -18.49 3.67 2.81
C SER A 76 -18.40 5.04 2.15
N ARG A 77 -17.94 5.06 0.90
CA ARG A 77 -18.23 6.15 -0.04
C ARG A 77 -18.39 5.61 -1.46
#